data_AF-A0A2E1X7V8-F1
#
_entry.id   AF-A0A2E1X7V8-F1
#
_cell.length_a   1.000
_cell.length_b   1.000
_cell.length_c   1.000
_cell.angle_alpha   90.00
_cell.angle_beta   90.00
_cell.angle_gamma   90.00
#
_symmetry.space_group_name_H-M   'P 1'
#
loop_
_entity.id
_entity.type
_entity.pdbx_description
1 polymer ?
#
loop_
_entity_poly.entity_id
_entity_poly.type
_entity_poly.pdbx_seq_one_letter_code
_entity_poly.pdbx_strand_id
1 'polypeptide(L)'
;MDLPPTEGLDPRAAGVTEPEQLWDLFEQEEQTIRVALQQSRDDILELSARMASTLVGAKGRVIGLGAGTSGRILALDMAEWGPTFSVPEHRRVTLLAGGDQAFTRAVEGAEDDGAAARRAIDQLEVCGDDLVIGVSASGSAAWVRDGLAAACERGASPVLITCHRHPIEIAGAADDFLRIHIDTGPEPVAGSTRLKAATATHRLLQRASTICALHNGWIYRGRMVALQATNAKLRARAVNIVSQLTGLPKSDADEVISQCQGDLRLAIATCWWSGDQKKAEHALAQELGHLGRVEARIRASGAVIFDSDRLATREDQP
;
A
#
# COMPACT_ATOMS: atom_id res chain seq x y z
N MET A 1 -14.34 -23.66 -18.48
CA MET A 1 -13.85 -22.53 -17.67
C MET A 1 -13.37 -21.52 -18.68
N ASP A 2 -13.97 -20.33 -18.73
CA ASP A 2 -13.56 -19.32 -19.70
C ASP A 2 -12.14 -18.88 -19.38
N LEU A 3 -11.28 -18.80 -20.39
CA LEU A 3 -9.91 -18.30 -20.20
C LEU A 3 -9.97 -16.87 -19.68
N PRO A 4 -9.03 -16.46 -18.79
CA PRO A 4 -8.99 -15.07 -18.35
C PRO A 4 -8.82 -14.16 -19.56
N PRO A 5 -9.46 -12.97 -19.59
CA PRO A 5 -9.28 -12.02 -20.69
C PRO A 5 -7.81 -11.71 -20.99
N THR A 6 -6.95 -11.75 -19.97
CA THR A 6 -5.50 -11.54 -20.08
C THR A 6 -4.78 -12.56 -20.97
N GLU A 7 -5.34 -13.76 -21.17
CA GLU A 7 -4.82 -14.79 -22.08
C GLU A 7 -5.32 -14.62 -23.52
N GLY A 8 -6.36 -13.78 -23.71
CA GLY A 8 -6.94 -13.51 -25.03
C GLY A 8 -6.04 -12.63 -25.90
N LEU A 9 -6.21 -12.77 -27.22
CA LEU A 9 -5.60 -11.86 -28.19
C LEU A 9 -6.39 -10.56 -28.25
N ASP A 10 -5.73 -9.41 -28.01
CA ASP A 10 -6.30 -8.11 -28.36
C ASP A 10 -6.40 -8.00 -29.90
N PRO A 11 -7.60 -7.77 -30.47
CA PRO A 11 -7.75 -7.62 -31.91
C PRO A 11 -6.87 -6.51 -32.52
N ARG A 12 -6.56 -5.46 -31.76
CA ARG A 12 -5.66 -4.38 -32.19
C ARG A 12 -4.20 -4.84 -32.26
N ALA A 13 -3.81 -5.81 -31.43
CA ALA A 13 -2.46 -6.38 -31.42
C ALA A 13 -2.22 -7.35 -32.59
N ALA A 14 -3.29 -7.94 -33.16
CA ALA A 14 -3.18 -8.96 -34.20
C ALA A 14 -2.44 -8.50 -35.47
N GLY A 15 -2.49 -7.20 -35.77
CA GLY A 15 -1.86 -6.61 -36.95
C GLY A 15 -0.55 -5.86 -36.68
N VAL A 16 -0.02 -5.91 -35.45
CA VAL A 16 1.20 -5.19 -35.08
C VAL A 16 2.41 -5.89 -35.68
N THR A 17 3.15 -5.19 -36.54
CA THR A 17 4.41 -5.67 -37.16
C THR A 17 5.58 -4.73 -36.92
N GLU A 18 5.34 -3.45 -36.66
CA GLU A 18 6.37 -2.43 -36.46
C GLU A 18 6.43 -1.93 -35.00
N PRO A 19 7.62 -1.56 -34.49
CA PRO A 19 7.78 -1.07 -33.11
C PRO A 19 6.87 0.13 -32.75
N GLU A 20 6.67 1.07 -33.66
CA GLU A 20 5.87 2.28 -33.47
C GLU A 20 4.38 1.93 -33.24
N GLN A 21 3.87 0.91 -33.92
CA GLN A 21 2.49 0.45 -33.73
C GLN A 21 2.30 -0.15 -32.33
N LEU A 22 3.30 -0.91 -31.86
CA LEU A 22 3.27 -1.47 -30.50
C LEU A 22 3.37 -0.37 -29.44
N TRP A 23 4.18 0.66 -29.69
CA TRP A 23 4.25 1.85 -28.83
C TRP A 23 2.89 2.55 -28.72
N ASP A 24 2.25 2.84 -29.86
CA ASP A 24 0.94 3.51 -29.88
C ASP A 24 -0.13 2.68 -29.16
N LEU A 25 -0.06 1.35 -29.26
CA LEU A 25 -0.92 0.45 -28.51
C LEU A 25 -0.66 0.56 -27.00
N PHE A 26 0.60 0.62 -26.55
CA PHE A 26 0.92 0.84 -25.13
C PHE A 26 0.33 2.16 -24.61
N GLU A 27 0.44 3.25 -25.36
CA GLU A 27 -0.10 4.55 -24.95
C GLU A 27 -1.63 4.54 -24.86
N GLN A 28 -2.31 3.87 -25.80
CA GLN A 28 -3.77 3.71 -25.74
C GLN A 28 -4.22 2.95 -24.48
N GLU A 29 -3.40 2.01 -24.02
CA GLU A 29 -3.72 1.13 -22.91
C GLU A 29 -3.61 1.77 -21.53
N GLU A 30 -2.90 2.90 -21.42
CA GLU A 30 -2.90 3.71 -20.20
C GLU A 30 -4.32 4.14 -19.79
N GLN A 31 -5.19 4.42 -20.77
CA GLN A 31 -6.58 4.74 -20.52
C GLN A 31 -7.37 3.53 -20.00
N THR A 32 -7.09 2.31 -20.50
CA THR A 32 -7.69 1.08 -19.99
C THR A 32 -7.34 0.86 -18.52
N ILE A 33 -6.05 1.00 -18.17
CA ILE A 33 -5.58 0.88 -16.79
C ILE A 33 -6.29 1.91 -15.89
N ARG A 34 -6.42 3.15 -16.37
CA ARG A 34 -7.11 4.21 -15.63
C ARG A 34 -8.57 3.86 -15.35
N VAL A 35 -9.30 3.41 -16.36
CA VAL A 35 -10.73 3.04 -16.25
C VAL A 35 -10.91 1.86 -15.29
N ALA A 36 -10.11 0.80 -15.43
CA ALA A 36 -10.18 -0.38 -14.57
C ALA A 36 -10.00 -0.02 -13.08
N LEU A 37 -9.03 0.86 -12.80
CA LEU A 37 -8.79 1.36 -11.45
C LEU A 37 -9.89 2.29 -10.93
N GLN A 38 -10.55 3.06 -11.80
CA GLN A 38 -11.69 3.88 -11.42
C GLN A 38 -12.90 3.03 -11.06
N GLN A 39 -13.15 1.94 -11.80
CA GLN A 39 -14.23 1.01 -11.53
C GLN A 39 -14.00 0.23 -10.23
N SER A 40 -12.75 -0.06 -9.88
CA SER A 40 -12.38 -0.74 -8.63
C SER A 40 -12.27 0.19 -7.42
N ARG A 41 -12.66 1.47 -7.53
CA ARG A 41 -12.37 2.50 -6.51
C ARG A 41 -12.82 2.10 -5.11
N ASP A 42 -14.05 1.63 -4.97
CA ASP A 42 -14.64 1.39 -3.65
C ASP A 42 -13.99 0.16 -2.98
N ASP A 43 -13.63 -0.86 -3.76
CA ASP A 43 -12.85 -2.01 -3.28
C ASP A 43 -11.44 -1.59 -2.82
N ILE A 44 -10.81 -0.62 -3.51
CA ILE A 44 -9.51 -0.06 -3.10
C ILE A 44 -9.64 0.67 -1.77
N LEU A 45 -10.72 1.43 -1.58
CA LEU A 45 -10.98 2.12 -0.31
C LEU A 45 -11.24 1.12 0.83
N GLU A 46 -12.00 0.05 0.56
CA GLU A 46 -12.25 -1.02 1.52
C GLU A 46 -10.94 -1.73 1.91
N LEU A 47 -10.11 -2.09 0.93
CA LEU A 47 -8.77 -2.64 1.20
C LEU A 47 -7.94 -1.69 2.06
N SER A 48 -7.94 -0.39 1.74
CA SER A 48 -7.22 0.63 2.51
C SER A 48 -7.68 0.68 3.97
N ALA A 49 -8.99 0.57 4.21
CA ALA A 49 -9.57 0.58 5.54
C ALA A 49 -9.20 -0.69 6.33
N ARG A 50 -9.20 -1.87 5.69
CA ARG A 50 -8.75 -3.13 6.30
C ARG A 50 -7.27 -3.11 6.64
N MET A 51 -6.43 -2.57 5.76
CA MET A 51 -5.00 -2.38 6.04
C MET A 51 -4.80 -1.44 7.22
N ALA A 52 -5.57 -0.34 7.28
CA ALA A 52 -5.50 0.64 8.36
C ALA A 52 -5.87 0.02 9.72
N SER A 53 -7.01 -0.68 9.80
CA SER A 53 -7.46 -1.35 11.03
C SER A 53 -6.46 -2.40 11.50
N THR A 54 -5.93 -3.20 10.57
CA THR A 54 -4.90 -4.23 10.84
C THR A 54 -3.63 -3.61 11.42
N LEU A 55 -3.15 -2.50 10.83
CA LEU A 55 -1.89 -1.87 11.22
C LEU A 55 -2.00 -1.01 12.49
N VAL A 56 -3.20 -0.50 12.83
CA VAL A 56 -3.45 0.17 14.11
C VAL A 56 -3.42 -0.80 15.28
N GLY A 57 -3.83 -2.06 15.07
CA GLY A 57 -3.74 -3.11 16.08
C GLY A 57 -2.30 -3.34 16.56
N ALA A 58 -2.12 -3.89 17.76
CA ALA A 58 -0.77 -4.14 18.30
C ALA A 58 -0.04 -5.32 17.60
N LYS A 59 -0.80 -6.25 17.00
CA LYS A 59 -0.26 -7.53 16.50
C LYS A 59 -0.53 -7.82 15.02
N GLY A 60 -1.59 -7.25 14.44
CA GLY A 60 -2.07 -7.65 13.10
C GLY A 60 -1.10 -7.36 11.97
N ARG A 61 -0.80 -8.34 11.13
CA ARG A 61 0.15 -8.19 10.02
C ARG A 61 -0.60 -8.07 8.70
N VAL A 62 -0.07 -7.28 7.78
CA VAL A 62 -0.49 -7.35 6.38
C VAL A 62 0.47 -8.27 5.64
N ILE A 63 -0.06 -9.34 5.07
CA ILE A 63 0.69 -10.43 4.46
C ILE A 63 0.33 -10.51 2.98
N GLY A 64 1.29 -10.25 2.10
CA GLY A 64 1.12 -10.37 0.66
C GLY A 64 1.46 -11.78 0.17
N LEU A 65 0.66 -12.36 -0.71
CA LEU A 65 0.87 -13.68 -1.31
C LEU A 65 0.82 -13.56 -2.83
N GLY A 66 1.90 -13.95 -3.52
CA GLY A 66 1.93 -13.88 -4.98
C GLY A 66 3.05 -14.70 -5.60
N ALA A 67 2.93 -14.94 -6.90
CA ALA A 67 3.95 -15.58 -7.72
C ALA A 67 4.44 -14.64 -8.83
N GLY A 68 5.64 -14.90 -9.36
CA GLY A 68 6.19 -14.15 -10.49
C GLY A 68 6.10 -12.63 -10.32
N THR A 69 5.56 -11.94 -11.32
CA THR A 69 5.41 -10.47 -11.31
C THR A 69 4.50 -9.99 -10.17
N SER A 70 3.39 -10.68 -9.90
CA SER A 70 2.45 -10.33 -8.83
C SER A 70 3.11 -10.32 -7.46
N GLY A 71 3.87 -11.38 -7.14
CA GLY A 71 4.60 -11.45 -5.87
C GLY A 71 5.73 -10.42 -5.76
N ARG A 72 6.43 -10.11 -6.87
CA ARG A 72 7.48 -9.06 -6.88
C ARG A 72 6.91 -7.66 -6.67
N ILE A 73 5.74 -7.36 -7.23
CA ILE A 73 5.07 -6.07 -7.04
C ILE A 73 4.60 -5.91 -5.59
N LEU A 74 4.05 -6.96 -4.97
CA LEU A 74 3.73 -6.96 -3.54
C LEU A 74 4.97 -6.66 -2.70
N ALA A 75 6.07 -7.37 -2.96
CA ALA A 75 7.33 -7.17 -2.25
C ALA A 75 7.87 -5.73 -2.43
N LEU A 76 7.78 -5.20 -3.65
CA LEU A 76 8.20 -3.82 -3.97
C LEU A 76 7.39 -2.79 -3.18
N ASP A 77 6.06 -2.87 -3.22
CA ASP A 77 5.19 -1.92 -2.53
C ASP A 77 5.40 -2.00 -1.01
N MET A 78 5.38 -3.22 -0.44
CA MET A 78 5.56 -3.43 0.99
C MET A 78 6.95 -3.03 1.49
N ALA A 79 8.00 -3.13 0.67
CA ALA A 79 9.34 -2.66 1.02
C ALA A 79 9.36 -1.16 1.36
N GLU A 80 8.58 -0.36 0.63
CA GLU A 80 8.54 1.10 0.77
C GLU A 80 7.76 1.58 2.00
N TRP A 81 6.91 0.75 2.61
CA TRP A 81 6.13 1.16 3.79
C TRP A 81 7.01 1.44 5.02
N GLY A 82 8.17 0.77 5.12
CA GLY A 82 9.15 1.00 6.18
C GLY A 82 9.71 2.43 6.17
N PRO A 83 10.46 2.83 5.13
CA PRO A 83 11.04 4.18 5.05
C PRO A 83 9.97 5.30 4.94
N THR A 84 8.81 5.00 4.33
CA THR A 84 7.76 5.99 4.04
C THR A 84 6.85 6.25 5.24
N PHE A 85 6.43 5.20 5.93
CA PHE A 85 5.40 5.25 6.98
C PHE A 85 5.83 4.62 8.31
N SER A 86 7.10 4.23 8.47
CA SER A 86 7.64 3.57 9.66
C SER A 86 6.97 2.23 10.00
N VAL A 87 6.37 1.55 9.02
CA VAL A 87 5.75 0.23 9.27
C VAL A 87 6.85 -0.82 9.52
N PRO A 88 6.88 -1.48 10.69
CA PRO A 88 7.92 -2.46 10.99
C PRO A 88 7.88 -3.67 10.05
N GLU A 89 9.04 -4.24 9.73
CA GLU A 89 9.17 -5.40 8.81
C GLU A 89 8.28 -6.59 9.22
N HIS A 90 8.23 -6.92 10.51
CA HIS A 90 7.40 -8.02 11.01
C HIS A 90 5.88 -7.80 10.86
N ARG A 91 5.45 -6.57 10.53
CA ARG A 91 4.03 -6.21 10.28
C ARG A 91 3.68 -6.19 8.78
N ARG A 92 4.66 -6.31 7.88
CA ARG A 92 4.53 -6.23 6.41
C ARG A 92 5.29 -7.39 5.75
N VAL A 93 4.64 -8.54 5.63
CA VAL A 93 5.30 -9.77 5.17
C VAL A 93 4.90 -10.06 3.72
N THR A 94 5.85 -10.45 2.88
CA THR A 94 5.55 -10.94 1.52
C THR A 94 5.99 -12.39 1.36
N LEU A 95 5.04 -13.23 0.97
CA LEU A 95 5.23 -14.64 0.63
C LEU A 95 5.26 -14.78 -0.90
N LEU A 96 6.47 -14.75 -1.45
CA LEU A 96 6.73 -14.95 -2.88
C LEU A 96 6.89 -16.45 -3.18
N ALA A 97 6.12 -16.95 -4.14
CA ALA A 97 6.26 -18.33 -4.63
C ALA A 97 7.70 -18.59 -5.10
N GLY A 98 8.33 -19.66 -4.59
CA GLY A 98 9.74 -19.96 -4.84
C GLY A 98 10.74 -19.24 -3.93
N GLY A 99 10.26 -18.45 -2.95
CA GLY A 99 11.08 -17.78 -1.94
C GLY A 99 11.94 -16.63 -2.48
N ASP A 100 12.96 -16.24 -1.70
CA ASP A 100 13.78 -15.05 -1.98
C ASP A 100 14.46 -15.06 -3.35
N GLN A 101 14.86 -16.24 -3.84
CA GLN A 101 15.48 -16.36 -5.16
C GLN A 101 14.52 -15.97 -6.30
N ALA A 102 13.22 -16.19 -6.10
CA ALA A 102 12.21 -15.84 -7.08
C ALA A 102 12.09 -14.32 -7.29
N PHE A 103 12.64 -13.52 -6.39
CA PHE A 103 12.69 -12.06 -6.54
C PHE A 103 13.54 -11.66 -7.75
N THR A 104 14.68 -12.35 -7.96
CA THR A 104 15.63 -12.01 -9.04
C THR A 104 15.57 -12.96 -10.24
N ARG A 105 14.95 -14.14 -10.09
CA ARG A 105 14.87 -15.16 -11.14
C ARG A 105 13.47 -15.75 -11.20
N ALA A 106 13.04 -16.25 -12.36
CA ALA A 106 11.84 -17.07 -12.42
C ALA A 106 12.13 -18.45 -11.81
N VAL A 107 11.19 -18.99 -11.04
CA VAL A 107 11.25 -20.34 -10.50
C VAL A 107 10.10 -21.12 -11.12
N GLU A 108 10.44 -22.08 -11.97
CA GLU A 108 9.47 -22.89 -12.71
C GLU A 108 8.60 -23.72 -11.76
N GLY A 109 7.30 -23.77 -12.02
CA GLY A 109 6.31 -24.53 -11.23
C GLY A 109 6.01 -23.96 -9.84
N ALA A 110 6.66 -22.89 -9.39
CA ALA A 110 6.44 -22.32 -8.06
C ALA A 110 5.01 -21.81 -7.85
N GLU A 111 4.38 -21.28 -8.90
CA GLU A 111 2.99 -20.79 -8.83
C GLU A 111 1.95 -21.92 -8.73
N ASP A 112 2.33 -23.13 -9.10
CA ASP A 112 1.50 -24.34 -9.05
C ASP A 112 1.63 -25.12 -7.73
N ASP A 113 2.59 -24.75 -6.87
CA ASP A 113 2.81 -25.41 -5.57
C ASP A 113 1.92 -24.83 -4.46
N GLY A 114 0.63 -25.18 -4.51
CA GLY A 114 -0.33 -24.82 -3.46
C GLY A 114 0.00 -25.41 -2.09
N ALA A 115 0.61 -26.60 -2.04
CA ALA A 115 1.01 -27.23 -0.78
C ALA A 115 2.13 -26.43 -0.07
N ALA A 116 3.06 -25.85 -0.81
CA ALA A 116 4.06 -24.94 -0.27
C ALA A 116 3.44 -23.66 0.28
N ALA A 117 2.42 -23.11 -0.37
CA ALA A 117 1.72 -21.93 0.13
C ALA A 117 1.05 -22.20 1.49
N ARG A 118 0.36 -23.34 1.63
CA ARG A 118 -0.23 -23.76 2.92
C ARG A 118 0.84 -23.89 4.02
N ARG A 119 1.97 -24.54 3.71
CA ARG A 119 3.11 -24.65 4.66
C ARG A 119 3.66 -23.27 5.06
N ALA A 120 3.75 -22.32 4.13
CA ALA A 120 4.23 -20.97 4.42
C ALA A 120 3.27 -20.21 5.35
N ILE A 121 1.96 -20.31 5.10
CA ILE A 121 0.91 -19.76 5.98
C ILE A 121 0.98 -20.40 7.38
N ASP A 122 1.22 -21.71 7.44
CA ASP A 122 1.35 -22.42 8.71
C ASP A 122 2.59 -21.99 9.50
N GLN A 123 3.74 -21.91 8.84
CA GLN A 123 5.02 -21.50 9.44
C GLN A 123 5.02 -20.06 9.92
N LEU A 124 4.26 -19.18 9.23
CA LEU A 124 4.09 -17.79 9.64
C LEU A 124 3.10 -17.66 10.81
N GLU A 125 2.47 -18.75 11.23
CA GLU A 125 1.46 -18.77 12.29
C GLU A 125 0.37 -17.73 12.04
N VAL A 126 -0.15 -17.68 10.80
CA VAL A 126 -1.24 -16.76 10.43
C VAL A 126 -2.43 -16.97 11.37
N CYS A 127 -3.07 -15.87 11.77
CA CYS A 127 -4.19 -15.87 12.70
C CYS A 127 -5.21 -14.77 12.36
N GLY A 128 -6.29 -14.69 13.15
CA GLY A 128 -7.39 -13.74 12.92
C GLY A 128 -7.08 -12.26 13.05
N ASP A 129 -5.90 -11.89 13.54
CA ASP A 129 -5.44 -10.49 13.55
C ASP A 129 -4.82 -10.08 12.19
N ASP A 130 -4.56 -11.03 11.29
CA ASP A 130 -3.85 -10.79 10.03
C ASP A 130 -4.79 -10.52 8.86
N LEU A 131 -4.31 -9.67 7.95
CA LEU A 131 -4.89 -9.43 6.63
C LEU A 131 -4.00 -10.10 5.58
N VAL A 132 -4.55 -11.03 4.79
CA VAL A 132 -3.80 -11.75 3.76
C VAL A 132 -4.28 -11.33 2.36
N ILE A 133 -3.39 -10.69 1.60
CA ILE A 133 -3.65 -10.16 0.26
C ILE A 133 -2.99 -11.06 -0.78
N GLY A 134 -3.80 -11.87 -1.47
CA GLY A 134 -3.37 -12.66 -2.61
C GLY A 134 -3.49 -11.89 -3.92
N VAL A 135 -2.47 -11.97 -4.77
CA VAL A 135 -2.48 -11.34 -6.09
C VAL A 135 -2.25 -12.39 -7.17
N SER A 136 -3.23 -12.57 -8.06
CA SER A 136 -3.11 -13.45 -9.23
C SER A 136 -3.90 -12.85 -10.41
N ALA A 137 -3.19 -12.41 -11.46
CA ALA A 137 -3.83 -11.83 -12.64
C ALA A 137 -4.83 -12.79 -13.28
N SER A 138 -4.45 -14.06 -13.47
CA SER A 138 -5.33 -15.13 -13.99
C SER A 138 -6.41 -15.57 -13.02
N GLY A 139 -6.20 -15.38 -11.71
CA GLY A 139 -7.09 -15.88 -10.67
C GLY A 139 -7.05 -17.40 -10.47
N SER A 140 -6.06 -18.09 -11.05
CA SER A 140 -5.96 -19.56 -11.04
C SER A 140 -4.72 -20.13 -10.35
N ALA A 141 -3.71 -19.30 -10.03
CA ALA A 141 -2.45 -19.74 -9.44
C ALA A 141 -2.66 -20.49 -8.12
N ALA A 142 -2.19 -21.74 -8.04
CA ALA A 142 -2.41 -22.61 -6.89
C ALA A 142 -1.75 -22.07 -5.62
N TRP A 143 -0.55 -21.49 -5.74
CA TRP A 143 0.13 -20.81 -4.63
C TRP A 143 -0.76 -19.76 -3.97
N VAL A 144 -1.46 -18.94 -4.75
CA VAL A 144 -2.31 -17.87 -4.22
C VAL A 144 -3.61 -18.42 -3.66
N ARG A 145 -4.30 -19.29 -4.43
CA ARG A 145 -5.58 -19.86 -4.04
C ARG A 145 -5.48 -20.68 -2.76
N ASP A 146 -4.53 -21.60 -2.70
CA ASP A 146 -4.43 -22.55 -1.59
C ASP A 146 -3.82 -21.89 -0.34
N GLY A 147 -2.97 -20.86 -0.51
CA GLY A 147 -2.51 -20.03 0.60
C GLY A 147 -3.61 -19.15 1.19
N LEU A 148 -4.46 -18.53 0.35
CA LEU A 148 -5.64 -17.80 0.84
C LEU A 148 -6.62 -18.74 1.55
N ALA A 149 -6.86 -19.93 1.02
CA ALA A 149 -7.70 -20.93 1.69
C ALA A 149 -7.16 -21.30 3.08
N ALA A 150 -5.85 -21.55 3.21
CA ALA A 150 -5.22 -21.82 4.51
C ALA A 150 -5.29 -20.62 5.47
N ALA A 151 -5.22 -19.39 4.96
CA ALA A 151 -5.42 -18.19 5.78
C ALA A 151 -6.86 -18.10 6.32
N CYS A 152 -7.86 -18.41 5.48
CA CYS A 152 -9.26 -18.50 5.89
C CYS A 152 -9.47 -19.56 6.97
N GLU A 153 -8.88 -20.76 6.82
CA GLU A 153 -8.94 -21.85 7.80
C GLU A 153 -8.40 -21.41 9.18
N ARG A 154 -7.49 -20.42 9.21
CA ARG A 154 -6.89 -19.84 10.42
C ARG A 154 -7.60 -18.57 10.91
N GLY A 155 -8.70 -18.17 10.26
CA GLY A 155 -9.53 -17.04 10.64
C GLY A 155 -9.00 -15.66 10.23
N ALA A 156 -7.93 -15.58 9.43
CA ALA A 156 -7.43 -14.31 8.90
C ALA A 156 -8.41 -13.70 7.88
N SER A 157 -8.34 -12.38 7.66
CA SER A 157 -9.16 -11.70 6.65
C SER A 157 -8.51 -11.85 5.26
N PRO A 158 -9.15 -12.53 4.30
CA PRO A 158 -8.59 -12.77 2.97
C PRO A 158 -8.99 -11.69 1.95
N VAL A 159 -8.06 -11.31 1.08
CA VAL A 159 -8.29 -10.44 -0.07
C VAL A 159 -7.69 -11.09 -1.32
N LEU A 160 -8.44 -11.12 -2.42
CA LEU A 160 -7.92 -11.50 -3.74
C LEU A 160 -7.95 -10.29 -4.68
N ILE A 161 -6.80 -9.97 -5.26
CA ILE A 161 -6.69 -9.04 -6.38
C ILE A 161 -6.45 -9.84 -7.66
N THR A 162 -7.31 -9.65 -8.65
CA THR A 162 -7.27 -10.41 -9.92
C THR A 162 -7.75 -9.59 -11.11
N CYS A 163 -7.34 -9.98 -12.31
CA CYS A 163 -7.83 -9.43 -13.58
C CYS A 163 -8.84 -10.38 -14.26
N HIS A 164 -9.25 -11.43 -13.56
CA HIS A 164 -10.26 -12.36 -14.04
C HIS A 164 -11.58 -12.15 -13.30
N ARG A 165 -12.66 -11.97 -14.06
CA ARG A 165 -14.02 -11.78 -13.52
C ARG A 165 -14.53 -13.00 -12.76
N HIS A 166 -14.11 -14.19 -13.17
CA HIS A 166 -14.56 -15.46 -12.62
C HIS A 166 -13.36 -16.30 -12.16
N PRO A 167 -12.56 -15.81 -11.19
CA PRO A 167 -11.41 -16.53 -10.69
C PRO A 167 -11.84 -17.86 -10.06
N ILE A 168 -10.89 -18.78 -9.88
CA ILE A 168 -11.18 -20.03 -9.19
C ILE A 168 -11.62 -19.71 -7.75
N GLU A 169 -12.72 -20.33 -7.33
CA GLU A 169 -13.24 -20.14 -5.97
C GLU A 169 -12.22 -20.57 -4.92
N ILE A 170 -12.09 -19.75 -3.88
CA ILE A 170 -11.19 -20.01 -2.77
C ILE A 170 -11.98 -20.75 -1.70
N ALA A 171 -11.54 -21.97 -1.39
CA ALA A 171 -12.18 -22.80 -0.38
C ALA A 171 -12.16 -22.09 0.98
N GLY A 172 -13.29 -22.15 1.69
CA GLY A 172 -13.42 -21.53 3.01
C GLY A 172 -13.50 -20.00 3.00
N ALA A 173 -13.65 -19.37 1.83
CA ALA A 173 -13.95 -17.94 1.75
C ALA A 173 -15.24 -17.64 2.55
N ALA A 174 -15.10 -16.86 3.62
CA ALA A 174 -16.19 -16.40 4.45
C ALA A 174 -16.94 -15.23 3.77
N ASP A 175 -18.05 -14.78 4.36
CA ASP A 175 -18.78 -13.59 3.91
C ASP A 175 -17.90 -12.32 3.87
N ASP A 176 -16.80 -12.29 4.64
CA ASP A 176 -15.83 -11.18 4.67
C ASP A 176 -14.75 -11.25 3.58
N PHE A 177 -14.83 -12.19 2.62
CA PHE A 177 -13.86 -12.28 1.54
C PHE A 177 -13.97 -11.09 0.57
N LEU A 178 -12.92 -10.27 0.49
CA LEU A 178 -12.87 -9.14 -0.45
C LEU A 178 -12.23 -9.59 -1.78
N ARG A 179 -13.01 -9.56 -2.85
CA ARG A 179 -12.52 -9.78 -4.22
C ARG A 179 -12.42 -8.45 -4.95
N ILE A 180 -11.20 -8.08 -5.33
CA ILE A 180 -10.95 -6.89 -6.16
C ILE A 180 -10.66 -7.33 -7.59
N HIS A 181 -11.60 -7.02 -8.49
CA HIS A 181 -11.47 -7.32 -9.91
C HIS A 181 -11.01 -6.08 -10.70
N ILE A 182 -9.75 -6.10 -11.15
CA ILE A 182 -9.18 -5.05 -12.00
C ILE A 182 -9.30 -5.48 -13.46
N ASP A 183 -10.39 -5.08 -14.12
CA ASP A 183 -10.72 -5.47 -15.50
C ASP A 183 -9.80 -4.79 -16.53
N THR A 184 -8.60 -5.33 -16.76
CA THR A 184 -7.62 -4.77 -17.70
C THR A 184 -7.80 -5.26 -19.14
N GLY A 185 -8.67 -6.24 -19.38
CA GLY A 185 -8.84 -6.89 -20.69
C GLY A 185 -7.59 -7.64 -21.18
N PRO A 186 -7.53 -7.98 -22.49
CA PRO A 186 -6.39 -8.67 -23.09
C PRO A 186 -5.14 -7.79 -23.12
N GLU A 187 -3.96 -8.40 -23.05
CA GLU A 187 -2.69 -7.68 -23.04
C GLU A 187 -2.22 -7.29 -24.45
N PRO A 188 -1.41 -6.22 -24.63
CA PRO A 188 -0.78 -5.89 -25.92
C PRO A 188 0.03 -7.04 -26.52
N VAL A 189 0.54 -7.93 -25.66
CA VAL A 189 1.10 -9.23 -26.01
C VAL A 189 0.29 -10.27 -25.25
N ALA A 190 -0.48 -11.09 -25.94
CA ALA A 190 -1.40 -12.07 -25.34
C ALA A 190 -0.68 -12.91 -24.26
N GLY A 191 -1.30 -13.03 -23.08
CA GLY A 191 -0.75 -13.75 -21.92
C GLY A 191 0.35 -13.01 -21.15
N SER A 192 0.89 -11.89 -21.66
CA SER A 192 1.97 -11.15 -20.98
C SER A 192 1.43 -10.23 -19.87
N THR A 193 0.88 -10.81 -18.80
CA THR A 193 0.31 -10.10 -17.63
C THR A 193 1.30 -9.24 -16.84
N ARG A 194 2.60 -9.33 -17.15
CA ARG A 194 3.61 -8.39 -16.64
C ARG A 194 3.45 -6.95 -17.16
N LEU A 195 2.48 -6.69 -18.05
CA LEU A 195 2.20 -5.40 -18.68
C LEU A 195 1.06 -4.66 -17.97
N LYS A 196 -0.16 -4.63 -18.52
CA LYS A 196 -1.27 -3.83 -17.98
C LYS A 196 -1.74 -4.35 -16.65
N ALA A 197 -1.95 -5.66 -16.52
CA ALA A 197 -2.41 -6.29 -15.28
C ALA A 197 -1.46 -5.97 -14.11
N ALA A 198 -0.16 -6.15 -14.31
CA ALA A 198 0.88 -5.79 -13.35
C ALA A 198 0.88 -4.28 -13.02
N THR A 199 0.81 -3.41 -14.04
CA THR A 199 0.82 -1.96 -13.86
C THR A 199 -0.40 -1.47 -13.07
N ALA A 200 -1.58 -1.97 -13.40
CA ALA A 200 -2.82 -1.66 -12.70
C ALA A 200 -2.76 -2.15 -11.24
N THR A 201 -2.30 -3.39 -11.02
CA THR A 201 -2.12 -3.95 -9.68
C THR A 201 -1.15 -3.12 -8.83
N HIS A 202 -0.01 -2.70 -9.37
CA HIS A 202 0.94 -1.86 -8.66
C HIS A 202 0.33 -0.50 -8.28
N ARG A 203 -0.35 0.17 -9.22
CA ARG A 203 -1.06 1.43 -8.96
C ARG A 203 -2.17 1.27 -7.93
N LEU A 204 -2.84 0.12 -7.90
CA LEU A 204 -3.83 -0.21 -6.88
C LEU A 204 -3.18 -0.31 -5.50
N LEU A 205 -2.10 -1.08 -5.36
CA LEU A 205 -1.40 -1.27 -4.09
C LEU A 205 -0.86 0.05 -3.54
N GLN A 206 -0.26 0.89 -4.39
CA GLN A 206 0.21 2.23 -4.01
C GLN A 206 -0.93 3.11 -3.48
N ARG A 207 -2.11 3.07 -4.11
CA ARG A 207 -3.28 3.81 -3.64
C ARG A 207 -3.77 3.26 -2.30
N ALA A 208 -3.88 1.94 -2.19
CA ALA A 208 -4.38 1.29 -0.99
C ALA A 208 -3.48 1.56 0.23
N SER A 209 -2.16 1.38 0.07
CA SER A 209 -1.18 1.61 1.13
C SER A 209 -1.08 3.09 1.52
N THR A 210 -1.16 4.02 0.56
CA THR A 210 -1.13 5.46 0.84
C THR A 210 -2.42 5.95 1.52
N ILE A 211 -3.59 5.45 1.13
CA ILE A 211 -4.86 5.80 1.77
C ILE A 211 -4.93 5.18 3.17
N CYS A 212 -4.44 3.95 3.35
CA CYS A 212 -4.22 3.35 4.67
C CYS A 212 -3.35 4.26 5.56
N ALA A 213 -2.24 4.79 5.03
CA ALA A 213 -1.38 5.70 5.76
C ALA A 213 -2.09 7.01 6.15
N LEU A 214 -2.99 7.51 5.30
CA LEU A 214 -3.84 8.65 5.63
C LEU A 214 -4.81 8.31 6.77
N HIS A 215 -5.49 7.17 6.73
CA HIS A 215 -6.38 6.72 7.81
C HIS A 215 -5.68 6.65 9.17
N ASN A 216 -4.43 6.21 9.17
CA ASN A 216 -3.61 6.05 10.38
C ASN A 216 -2.92 7.34 10.83
N GLY A 217 -3.19 8.48 10.17
CA GLY A 217 -2.59 9.78 10.52
C GLY A 217 -1.08 9.89 10.24
N TRP A 218 -0.54 8.99 9.41
CA TRP A 218 0.87 9.01 8.99
C TRP A 218 1.13 10.03 7.88
N ILE A 219 0.06 10.48 7.23
CA ILE A 219 0.04 11.61 6.30
C ILE A 219 -0.77 12.74 6.95
N TYR A 220 -0.19 13.94 6.96
CA TYR A 220 -0.87 15.13 7.46
C TYR A 220 -0.67 16.30 6.50
N ARG A 221 -1.78 16.88 6.03
CA ARG A 221 -1.81 17.95 5.01
C ARG A 221 -0.93 17.61 3.79
N GLY A 222 -0.88 16.36 3.35
CA GLY A 222 -0.05 15.90 2.21
C GLY A 222 1.44 15.71 2.51
N ARG A 223 1.86 15.76 3.78
CA ARG A 223 3.24 15.46 4.22
C ARG A 223 3.29 14.11 4.93
N MET A 224 4.35 13.34 4.68
CA MET A 224 4.63 12.09 5.41
C MET A 224 5.20 12.45 6.79
N VAL A 225 4.34 12.45 7.81
CA VAL A 225 4.74 12.82 9.18
C VAL A 225 5.19 11.62 10.00
N ALA A 226 5.04 10.40 9.50
CA ALA A 226 5.57 9.18 10.09
C ALA A 226 6.81 8.64 9.35
N LEU A 227 7.59 9.50 8.68
CA LEU A 227 8.79 9.06 7.94
C LEU A 227 9.97 8.78 8.87
N GLN A 228 10.86 7.87 8.49
CA GLN A 228 12.14 7.65 9.20
C GLN A 228 13.30 8.40 8.53
N ALA A 229 13.94 9.30 9.26
CA ALA A 229 15.01 10.15 8.72
C ALA A 229 16.39 9.43 8.67
N THR A 230 16.50 8.34 7.91
CA THR A 230 17.69 7.45 7.90
C THR A 230 18.89 7.97 7.09
N ASN A 231 18.69 8.98 6.25
CA ASN A 231 19.75 9.56 5.42
C ASN A 231 19.64 11.09 5.35
N ALA A 232 20.66 11.75 4.81
CA ALA A 232 20.73 13.22 4.74
C ALA A 232 19.53 13.85 4.00
N LYS A 233 19.07 13.23 2.91
CA LYS A 233 17.89 13.69 2.16
C LYS A 233 16.63 13.63 3.02
N LEU A 234 16.43 12.54 3.77
CA LEU A 234 15.26 12.36 4.62
C LEU A 234 15.31 13.26 5.87
N ARG A 235 16.50 13.52 6.44
CA ARG A 235 16.68 14.54 7.50
C ARG A 235 16.30 15.93 7.01
N ALA A 236 16.82 16.36 5.86
CA ALA A 236 16.46 17.65 5.27
C ALA A 236 14.95 17.76 5.00
N ARG A 237 14.32 16.67 4.53
CA ARG A 237 12.87 16.59 4.36
C ARG A 237 12.12 16.73 5.69
N ALA A 238 12.54 16.03 6.74
CA ALA A 238 11.93 16.11 8.07
C ALA A 238 11.95 17.55 8.63
N VAL A 239 13.12 18.20 8.58
CA VAL A 239 13.28 19.61 9.00
C VAL A 239 12.36 20.53 8.22
N ASN A 240 12.28 20.36 6.89
CA ASN A 240 11.37 21.16 6.06
C ASN A 240 9.90 20.94 6.42
N ILE A 241 9.47 19.69 6.70
CA ILE A 241 8.10 19.38 7.08
C ILE A 241 7.75 20.06 8.41
N VAL A 242 8.59 19.90 9.43
CA VAL A 242 8.34 20.52 10.75
C VAL A 242 8.32 22.03 10.63
N SER A 243 9.32 22.64 10.00
CA SER A 243 9.38 24.09 9.76
C SER A 243 8.13 24.63 9.05
N GLN A 244 7.64 23.94 8.02
CA GLN A 244 6.42 24.34 7.31
C GLN A 244 5.16 24.25 8.18
N LEU A 245 5.05 23.22 9.03
CA LEU A 245 3.85 22.98 9.83
C LEU A 245 3.82 23.73 11.17
N THR A 246 4.95 24.28 11.61
CA THR A 246 5.08 25.00 12.88
C THR A 246 5.47 26.46 12.71
N GLY A 247 5.98 26.86 11.55
CA GLY A 247 6.49 28.21 11.29
C GLY A 247 7.89 28.45 11.87
N LEU A 248 8.51 27.44 12.49
CA LEU A 248 9.85 27.56 13.05
C LEU A 248 10.92 27.73 11.96
N PRO A 249 12.00 28.48 12.24
CA PRO A 249 13.23 28.41 11.47
C PRO A 249 13.74 26.97 11.37
N LYS A 250 14.48 26.65 10.31
CA LYS A 250 14.99 25.29 10.08
C LYS A 250 15.92 24.79 11.19
N SER A 251 16.71 25.68 11.80
CA SER A 251 17.56 25.35 12.96
C SER A 251 16.74 24.81 14.12
N ASP A 252 15.67 25.51 14.45
CA ASP A 252 14.83 25.22 15.62
C ASP A 252 13.96 23.99 15.35
N ALA A 253 13.54 23.80 14.09
CA ALA A 253 12.87 22.59 13.66
C ALA A 253 13.76 21.34 13.82
N ASP A 254 15.05 21.43 13.46
CA ASP A 254 16.01 20.33 13.62
C ASP A 254 16.28 20.01 15.11
N GLU A 255 16.35 21.05 15.95
CA GLU A 255 16.50 20.90 17.39
C GLU A 255 15.30 20.17 18.01
N VAL A 256 14.07 20.61 17.70
CA VAL A 256 12.86 19.97 18.24
C VAL A 256 12.70 18.53 17.73
N ILE A 257 13.03 18.25 16.46
CA ILE A 257 13.06 16.87 15.95
C ILE A 257 14.02 16.00 16.77
N SER A 258 15.21 16.53 17.09
CA SER A 258 16.21 15.81 17.88
C SER A 258 15.73 15.55 19.32
N GLN A 259 15.10 16.53 19.95
CA GLN A 259 14.48 16.39 21.28
C GLN A 259 13.37 15.33 21.28
N CYS A 260 12.62 15.22 20.19
CA CYS A 260 11.55 14.24 20.00
C CYS A 260 12.04 12.90 19.42
N GLN A 261 13.34 12.61 19.50
CA GLN A 261 13.95 11.36 19.03
C GLN A 261 13.65 11.03 17.55
N GLY A 262 13.42 12.05 16.73
CA GLY A 262 13.10 11.87 15.32
C GLY A 262 11.61 11.64 15.01
N ASP A 263 10.70 11.60 15.99
CA ASP A 263 9.25 11.53 15.71
C ASP A 263 8.74 12.94 15.34
N LEU A 264 8.47 13.13 14.04
CA LEU A 264 7.99 14.40 13.49
C LEU A 264 6.60 14.76 14.04
N ARG A 265 5.72 13.79 14.29
CA ARG A 265 4.38 14.07 14.85
C ARG A 265 4.52 14.63 16.25
N LEU A 266 5.39 14.03 17.06
CA LEU A 266 5.69 14.55 18.39
C LEU A 266 6.33 15.94 18.33
N ALA A 267 7.29 16.15 17.42
CA ALA A 267 7.92 17.46 17.23
C ALA A 267 6.89 18.56 16.88
N ILE A 268 6.00 18.27 15.92
CA ILE A 268 4.94 19.20 15.50
C ILE A 268 3.96 19.48 16.64
N ALA A 269 3.47 18.44 17.32
CA ALA A 269 2.53 18.59 18.42
C ALA A 269 3.16 19.34 19.61
N THR A 270 4.43 19.11 19.91
CA THR A 270 5.18 19.83 20.95
C THR A 270 5.23 21.33 20.66
N CYS A 271 5.46 21.70 19.40
CA CYS A 271 5.42 23.11 18.97
C CYS A 271 4.03 23.72 19.18
N TRP A 272 2.96 23.00 18.82
CA TRP A 272 1.58 23.47 19.02
C TRP A 272 1.18 23.66 20.49
N TRP A 273 1.90 23.00 21.40
CA TRP A 273 1.75 23.16 22.85
C TRP A 273 2.84 24.04 23.49
N SER A 274 3.44 24.94 22.71
CA SER A 274 4.44 25.90 23.22
C SER A 274 5.62 25.23 23.93
N GLY A 275 6.04 24.05 23.46
CA GLY A 275 7.17 23.30 24.01
C GLY A 275 6.81 22.25 25.08
N ASP A 276 5.53 22.10 25.45
CA ASP A 276 5.12 21.09 26.43
C ASP A 276 5.01 19.69 25.79
N GLN A 277 6.14 19.00 25.74
CA GLN A 277 6.25 17.66 25.14
C GLN A 277 5.32 16.64 25.82
N LYS A 278 5.13 16.71 27.14
CA LYS A 278 4.26 15.74 27.86
C LYS A 278 2.80 15.88 27.45
N LYS A 279 2.31 17.11 27.26
CA LYS A 279 0.97 17.33 26.72
C LYS A 279 0.84 16.82 25.30
N ALA A 280 1.86 17.06 24.46
CA ALA A 280 1.90 16.58 23.09
C ALA A 280 1.86 15.04 23.01
N GLU A 281 2.69 14.36 23.81
CA GLU A 281 2.69 12.89 23.93
C GLU A 281 1.32 12.36 24.34
N HIS A 282 0.73 12.96 25.38
CA HIS A 282 -0.58 12.54 25.88
C HIS A 282 -1.69 12.72 24.83
N ALA A 283 -1.70 13.87 24.13
CA ALA A 283 -2.69 14.14 23.10
C ALA A 283 -2.53 13.22 21.88
N LEU A 284 -1.29 12.98 21.44
CA LEU A 284 -1.01 12.04 20.35
C LEU A 284 -1.45 10.63 20.73
N ALA A 285 -1.17 10.17 21.96
CA ALA A 285 -1.59 8.85 22.42
C ALA A 285 -3.13 8.70 22.39
N GLN A 286 -3.87 9.72 22.83
CA GLN A 286 -5.34 9.73 22.81
C GLN A 286 -5.92 9.69 21.39
N GLU A 287 -5.22 10.27 20.42
CA GLU A 287 -5.65 10.36 19.02
C GLU A 287 -4.92 9.37 18.10
N LEU A 288 -4.27 8.34 18.66
CA LEU A 288 -3.52 7.32 17.91
C LEU A 288 -2.48 7.91 16.94
N GLY A 289 -1.84 9.01 17.34
CA GLY A 289 -0.82 9.71 16.56
C GLY A 289 -1.37 10.62 15.46
N HIS A 290 -2.69 10.84 15.39
CA HIS A 290 -3.32 11.56 14.30
C HIS A 290 -3.29 13.09 14.48
N LEU A 291 -2.29 13.75 13.89
CA LEU A 291 -2.08 15.20 14.01
C LEU A 291 -3.32 16.05 13.70
N GLY A 292 -4.11 15.69 12.68
CA GLY A 292 -5.33 16.45 12.36
C GLY A 292 -6.40 16.45 13.47
N ARG A 293 -6.50 15.35 14.24
CA ARG A 293 -7.43 15.27 15.37
C ARG A 293 -6.88 16.05 16.57
N VAL A 294 -5.57 15.96 16.79
CA VAL A 294 -4.86 16.77 17.78
C VAL A 294 -5.04 18.26 17.51
N GLU A 295 -4.82 18.72 16.27
CA GLU A 295 -5.05 20.10 15.86
C GLU A 295 -6.49 20.54 16.15
N ALA A 296 -7.49 19.74 15.74
CA ALA A 296 -8.90 20.07 15.94
C ALA A 296 -9.23 20.26 17.43
N ARG A 297 -8.67 19.42 18.30
CA ARG A 297 -8.84 19.52 19.75
C ARG A 297 -8.17 20.77 20.35
N ILE A 298 -6.96 21.10 19.90
CA ILE A 298 -6.27 22.32 20.36
C ILE A 298 -7.10 23.56 19.98
N ARG A 299 -7.56 23.63 18.73
CA ARG A 299 -8.40 24.74 18.26
C ARG A 299 -9.71 24.83 19.03
N ALA A 300 -10.34 23.70 19.35
CA ALA A 300 -11.56 23.67 20.17
C ALA A 300 -11.34 24.20 21.61
N SER A 301 -10.11 24.13 22.14
CA SER A 301 -9.76 24.71 23.44
C SER A 301 -9.49 26.22 23.41
N GLY A 302 -9.55 26.85 22.23
CA GLY A 302 -9.29 28.28 22.04
C GLY A 302 -7.82 28.65 21.89
N ALA A 303 -6.91 27.68 21.89
CA ALA A 303 -5.49 27.91 21.67
C ALA A 303 -5.18 28.20 20.19
N VAL A 304 -4.28 29.17 19.96
CA VAL A 304 -3.83 29.55 18.62
C VAL A 304 -2.64 28.69 18.24
N ILE A 305 -2.80 27.90 17.17
CA ILE A 305 -1.69 27.18 16.52
C ILE A 305 -1.32 27.87 15.22
N PHE A 306 -0.07 27.67 14.79
CA PHE A 306 0.41 28.18 13.52
C PHE A 306 -0.50 27.72 12.37
N ASP A 307 -0.98 28.68 11.57
CA ASP A 307 -1.85 28.39 10.46
C ASP A 307 -1.03 28.06 9.20
N SER A 308 -0.83 26.77 8.97
CA SER A 308 -0.14 26.28 7.79
C SER A 308 -0.98 26.31 6.50
N ASP A 309 -2.28 26.67 6.54
CA ASP A 309 -3.12 26.73 5.32
C ASP A 309 -2.69 27.86 4.36
N ARG A 310 -1.91 28.82 4.86
CA ARG A 310 -1.26 29.87 4.05
C ARG A 310 -0.16 29.36 3.11
N LEU A 311 0.29 28.11 3.24
CA LEU A 311 1.33 27.54 2.37
C LEU A 311 0.81 27.03 1.03
N ALA A 312 -0.50 26.76 0.89
CA ALA A 312 -1.10 26.36 -0.38
C ALA A 312 -1.43 27.57 -1.29
N THR A 313 -1.48 28.78 -0.73
CA THR A 313 -1.86 30.01 -1.44
C THR A 313 -0.69 30.85 -1.94
N ARG A 314 0.57 30.40 -1.80
CA ARG A 314 1.71 31.02 -2.49
C ARG A 314 1.92 30.34 -3.84
N GLU A 315 1.07 30.70 -4.79
CA GLU A 315 1.44 30.67 -6.21
C GLU A 315 2.41 31.84 -6.46
N ASP A 316 3.68 31.63 -6.12
CA ASP A 316 4.76 32.17 -6.97
C ASP A 316 4.90 31.16 -8.12
N GLN A 317 4.03 31.27 -9.12
CA GLN A 317 4.28 30.71 -10.44
C GLN A 317 5.08 31.78 -11.23
N PRO A 318 6.33 31.51 -11.67
CA PRO A 318 6.94 32.30 -12.73
C PRO A 318 6.23 32.10 -14.07
#